data_AF-A0A8T6UTP6-F1
#
_entry.id   AF-A0A8T6UTP6-F1
#
_cell.length_a   1.000
_cell.length_b   1.000
_cell.length_c   1.000
_cell.angle_alpha   90.00
_cell.angle_beta   90.00
_cell.angle_gamma   90.00
#
_symmetry.space_group_name_H-M   'P 1'
#
loop_
_entity.id
_entity.type
_entity.pdbx_description
1 polymer ?
#
loop_
_entity_poly.entity_id
_entity_poly.type
_entity_poly.pdbx_seq_one_letter_code
_entity_poly.pdbx_strand_id
1 'polypeptide(L)'
;MSYEMDEGARRKVDSSFSGKRVLGIECPLRNNTGVVCKECDRARKLWRMGTESSQQEARDRFAKPTYFANVVLKDNGNHAILKLGKKVSADILDELEQTKGPAFKFADPEEGRWVSINKKGTRPSFEYRFRLTDDVAPTIDKSEVDNLNNLNNVTFDFNEGNIDLFDISSLESGQSLIFRLLPTPTGSGKYKLLQVVHYHWRCNEADILGGEDPDDMEKPIELQDGSDFEEFMTVDETEEEEEEEEDFLKNRPPSQFQPDEAESVACFGNY
;
A
#
# COMPACT_ATOMS: atom_id res chain seq x y z
N MET A 1 22.60 -12.02 -24.88
CA MET A 1 22.37 -13.07 -23.88
C MET A 1 20.89 -13.05 -23.56
N SER A 2 20.14 -14.00 -24.11
CA SER A 2 18.72 -14.19 -23.85
C SER A 2 18.55 -14.87 -22.50
N TYR A 3 17.82 -14.24 -21.58
CA TYR A 3 17.45 -14.86 -20.31
C TYR A 3 16.26 -15.77 -20.58
N GLU A 4 16.50 -17.07 -20.72
CA GLU A 4 15.45 -18.08 -20.68
C GLU A 4 14.97 -18.21 -19.23
N MET A 5 13.68 -18.00 -18.99
CA MET A 5 13.08 -18.37 -17.71
C MET A 5 12.88 -19.87 -17.63
N ASP A 6 13.16 -20.39 -16.43
CA ASP A 6 12.88 -21.75 -16.00
C ASP A 6 11.38 -22.07 -16.18
N GLU A 7 11.05 -23.20 -16.82
CA GLU A 7 9.68 -23.68 -17.03
C GLU A 7 8.89 -23.81 -15.71
N GLY A 8 9.58 -23.94 -14.57
CA GLY A 8 8.98 -23.90 -13.24
C GLY A 8 8.33 -22.56 -12.87
N ALA A 9 8.84 -21.43 -13.39
CA ALA A 9 8.25 -20.11 -13.17
C ALA A 9 6.96 -19.91 -14.00
N ARG A 10 6.94 -20.42 -15.25
CA ARG A 10 5.76 -20.39 -16.13
C ARG A 10 4.54 -21.08 -15.52
N ARG A 11 4.70 -22.30 -14.96
CA ARG A 11 3.59 -23.02 -14.31
C ARG A 11 3.09 -22.37 -13.03
N LYS A 12 3.92 -21.56 -12.37
CA LYS A 12 3.55 -20.90 -11.10
C LYS A 12 2.74 -19.63 -11.32
N VAL A 13 3.00 -18.88 -12.40
CA VAL A 13 2.18 -17.72 -12.79
C VAL A 13 0.72 -18.15 -12.93
N ASP A 14 0.44 -19.23 -13.67
CA ASP A 14 -0.91 -19.80 -13.81
C ASP A 14 -1.52 -20.30 -12.49
N SER A 15 -0.71 -20.86 -11.57
CA SER A 15 -1.19 -21.32 -10.25
C SER A 15 -1.35 -20.19 -9.20
N SER A 16 -0.75 -19.03 -9.43
CA SER A 16 -0.79 -17.89 -8.49
C SER A 16 -2.10 -17.11 -8.57
N PHE A 17 -2.86 -17.28 -9.65
CA PHE A 17 -4.20 -16.72 -9.84
C PHE A 17 -5.28 -17.44 -8.99
N SER A 18 -5.03 -18.64 -8.45
CA SER A 18 -6.06 -19.47 -7.80
C SER A 18 -6.01 -19.52 -6.27
N GLY A 19 -5.10 -18.80 -5.61
CA GLY A 19 -5.11 -18.69 -4.15
C GLY A 19 -6.10 -17.61 -3.74
N LYS A 20 -7.25 -17.97 -3.13
CA LYS A 20 -8.23 -17.03 -2.55
C LYS A 20 -7.58 -16.14 -1.48
N ARG A 21 -6.82 -15.13 -1.90
CA ARG A 21 -6.38 -14.02 -1.07
C ARG A 21 -7.53 -13.06 -1.03
N VAL A 22 -8.17 -12.96 0.13
CA VAL A 22 -9.19 -11.95 0.38
C VAL A 22 -8.48 -10.60 0.35
N LEU A 23 -8.85 -9.73 -0.59
CA LEU A 23 -8.57 -8.31 -0.47
C LEU A 23 -9.25 -7.85 0.82
N GLY A 24 -8.55 -7.12 1.68
CA GLY A 24 -9.14 -6.65 2.95
C GLY A 24 -10.42 -5.83 2.72
N ILE A 25 -11.02 -5.31 3.78
CA ILE A 25 -12.27 -4.56 3.63
C ILE A 25 -11.93 -3.10 3.31
N GLU A 26 -12.55 -2.56 2.25
CA GLU A 26 -12.30 -1.19 1.84
C GLU A 26 -12.64 -0.20 2.95
N CYS A 27 -11.72 0.74 3.19
CA CYS A 27 -11.93 1.80 4.15
C CYS A 27 -12.80 2.91 3.53
N PRO A 28 -14.04 3.13 3.99
CA PRO A 28 -14.91 4.15 3.42
C PRO A 28 -14.35 5.56 3.59
N LEU A 29 -13.73 5.82 4.75
CA LEU A 29 -13.16 7.13 5.07
C LEU A 29 -11.97 7.47 4.17
N ARG A 30 -11.03 6.53 3.97
CA ARG A 30 -9.80 6.77 3.19
C ARG A 30 -10.03 6.66 1.68
N ASN A 31 -11.07 5.97 1.25
CA ASN A 31 -11.48 5.88 -0.15
C ASN A 31 -12.55 6.93 -0.51
N ASN A 32 -12.82 7.90 0.37
CA ASN A 32 -13.73 9.04 0.13
C ASN A 32 -15.16 8.64 -0.28
N THR A 33 -15.72 7.57 0.29
CA THR A 33 -17.11 7.15 0.00
C THR A 33 -18.15 7.95 0.79
N GLY A 34 -17.72 8.93 1.59
CA GLY A 34 -18.60 9.77 2.41
C GLY A 34 -19.12 9.09 3.69
N VAL A 35 -18.68 7.87 3.99
CA VAL A 35 -19.08 7.10 5.18
C VAL A 35 -17.96 7.12 6.24
N VAL A 36 -18.34 7.29 7.51
CA VAL A 36 -17.42 7.26 8.65
C VAL A 36 -16.86 5.84 8.84
N CYS A 37 -15.58 5.72 9.15
CA CYS A 37 -14.95 4.44 9.46
C CYS A 37 -14.62 4.33 10.95
N LYS A 38 -15.32 3.45 11.68
CA LYS A 38 -15.13 3.26 13.12
C LYS A 38 -13.76 2.67 13.47
N GLU A 39 -13.23 1.76 12.64
CA GLU A 39 -11.87 1.25 12.83
C GLU A 39 -10.80 2.34 12.70
N CYS A 40 -10.95 3.29 11.77
CA CYS A 40 -10.05 4.45 11.71
C CYS A 40 -10.18 5.36 12.95
N ASP A 41 -11.38 5.52 13.50
CA ASP A 41 -11.57 6.32 14.72
C ASP A 41 -10.98 5.63 15.95
N ARG A 42 -11.15 4.31 16.10
CA ARG A 42 -10.49 3.50 17.14
C ARG A 42 -8.97 3.59 17.04
N ALA A 43 -8.41 3.40 15.85
CA ALA A 43 -6.98 3.53 15.60
C ALA A 43 -6.45 4.93 15.97
N ARG A 44 -7.20 6.00 15.68
CA ARG A 44 -6.84 7.37 16.11
C ARG A 44 -6.86 7.53 17.62
N LYS A 45 -7.82 6.95 18.33
CA LYS A 45 -7.86 6.99 19.80
C LYS A 45 -6.63 6.30 20.40
N LEU A 46 -6.32 5.09 19.93
CA LEU A 46 -5.14 4.32 20.34
C LEU A 46 -3.83 5.08 20.05
N TRP A 47 -3.73 5.72 18.89
CA TRP A 47 -2.56 6.53 18.52
C TRP A 47 -2.35 7.71 19.48
N ARG A 48 -3.44 8.38 19.89
CA ARG A 48 -3.40 9.53 20.80
C ARG A 48 -3.02 9.16 22.23
N MET A 49 -3.20 7.91 22.65
CA MET A 49 -2.75 7.46 23.98
C MET A 49 -1.22 7.49 24.13
N GLY A 50 -0.48 7.45 23.02
CA GLY A 50 0.96 7.75 23.01
C GLY A 50 1.89 6.64 23.54
N THR A 51 1.37 5.52 24.03
CA THR A 51 2.23 4.40 24.46
C THR A 51 2.70 3.59 23.26
N GLU A 52 3.87 2.93 23.36
CA GLU A 52 4.39 2.12 22.26
C GLU A 52 3.42 1.00 21.87
N SER A 53 2.82 0.33 22.86
CA SER A 53 1.80 -0.70 22.63
C SER A 53 0.56 -0.16 21.93
N SER A 54 0.04 1.01 22.34
CA SER A 54 -1.17 1.57 21.73
C SER A 54 -0.89 2.10 20.32
N GLN A 55 0.28 2.68 20.08
CA GLN A 55 0.70 3.10 18.75
C GLN A 55 0.91 1.93 17.81
N GLN A 56 1.48 0.83 18.31
CA GLN A 56 1.65 -0.39 17.51
C GLN A 56 0.30 -1.00 17.13
N GLU A 57 -0.64 -1.11 18.09
CA GLU A 57 -2.01 -1.57 17.80
C GLU A 57 -2.72 -0.64 16.81
N ALA A 58 -2.58 0.68 16.96
CA ALA A 58 -3.12 1.65 16.02
C ALA A 58 -2.58 1.44 14.60
N ARG A 59 -1.27 1.21 14.43
CA ARG A 59 -0.65 0.92 13.11
C ARG A 59 -1.21 -0.33 12.46
N ASP A 60 -1.57 -1.34 13.26
CA ASP A 60 -2.14 -2.58 12.75
C ASP A 60 -3.60 -2.41 12.33
N ARG A 61 -4.36 -1.54 13.00
CA ARG A 61 -5.77 -1.23 12.69
C ARG A 61 -5.96 -0.23 11.57
N PHE A 62 -5.05 0.72 11.37
CA PHE A 62 -5.16 1.70 10.29
C PHE A 62 -5.27 1.01 8.93
N ALA A 63 -6.16 1.54 8.07
CA ALA A 63 -6.27 1.10 6.70
C ALA A 63 -4.93 1.31 5.97
N LYS A 64 -4.48 0.28 5.25
CA LYS A 64 -3.20 0.28 4.55
C LYS A 64 -3.43 0.48 3.05
N PRO A 65 -2.69 1.39 2.40
CA PRO A 65 -2.82 1.58 0.97
C PRO A 65 -2.33 0.33 0.22
N THR A 66 -3.12 -0.09 -0.76
CA THR A 66 -2.76 -1.11 -1.75
C THR A 66 -2.88 -0.47 -3.12
N TYR A 67 -1.90 -0.74 -3.96
CA TYR A 67 -1.77 -0.10 -5.26
C TYR A 67 -2.05 -1.12 -6.36
N PHE A 68 -2.78 -0.71 -7.37
CA PHE A 68 -3.14 -1.55 -8.52
C PHE A 68 -2.77 -0.85 -9.82
N ALA A 69 -2.27 -1.61 -10.78
CA ALA A 69 -1.91 -1.13 -12.11
C ALA A 69 -2.40 -2.09 -13.19
N ASN A 70 -2.86 -1.57 -14.32
CA ASN A 70 -3.02 -2.37 -15.53
C ASN A 70 -1.63 -2.60 -16.15
N VAL A 71 -1.34 -3.83 -16.52
CA VAL A 71 -0.05 -4.21 -17.12
C VAL A 71 -0.20 -5.17 -18.28
N VAL A 72 0.74 -5.12 -19.23
CA VAL A 72 1.02 -6.24 -20.14
C VAL A 72 2.27 -6.97 -19.68
N LEU A 73 2.20 -8.28 -19.50
CA LEU A 73 3.35 -9.10 -19.14
C LEU A 73 4.19 -9.41 -20.38
N LYS A 74 5.53 -9.26 -20.29
CA LYS A 74 6.43 -9.46 -21.44
C LYS A 74 6.41 -10.89 -21.97
N ASP A 75 6.21 -11.87 -21.09
CA ASP A 75 6.41 -13.28 -21.41
C ASP A 75 5.30 -13.90 -22.26
N ASN A 76 4.06 -13.42 -22.11
CA ASN A 76 2.89 -13.95 -22.80
C ASN A 76 2.04 -12.88 -23.50
N GLY A 77 2.32 -11.59 -23.28
CA GLY A 77 1.51 -10.49 -23.80
C GLY A 77 0.14 -10.36 -23.13
N ASN A 78 -0.13 -11.11 -22.05
CA ASN A 78 -1.42 -11.06 -21.38
C ASN A 78 -1.55 -9.77 -20.57
N HIS A 79 -2.78 -9.24 -20.57
CA HIS A 79 -3.18 -8.12 -19.73
C HIS A 79 -3.54 -8.65 -18.35
N ALA A 80 -3.07 -7.98 -17.31
CA ALA A 80 -3.36 -8.34 -15.93
C ALA A 80 -3.49 -7.09 -15.07
N ILE A 81 -4.11 -7.26 -13.90
CA ILE A 81 -4.03 -6.25 -12.84
C ILE A 81 -2.92 -6.66 -11.87
N LEU A 82 -1.94 -5.79 -11.71
CA LEU A 82 -0.81 -6.00 -10.81
C LEU A 82 -1.10 -5.32 -9.47
N LYS A 83 -1.12 -6.09 -8.38
CA LYS A 83 -1.16 -5.58 -7.00
C LYS A 83 0.27 -5.32 -6.53
N LEU A 84 0.54 -4.06 -6.17
CA LEU A 84 1.85 -3.54 -5.82
C LEU A 84 1.92 -3.15 -4.33
N GLY A 85 3.13 -3.26 -3.77
CA GLY A 85 3.45 -2.75 -2.45
C GLY A 85 3.79 -1.26 -2.46
N LYS A 86 3.74 -0.61 -1.29
CA LYS A 86 4.01 0.83 -1.14
C LYS A 86 5.35 1.27 -1.74
N LYS A 87 6.44 0.55 -1.43
CA LYS A 87 7.79 0.91 -1.90
C LYS A 87 7.89 0.91 -3.43
N VAL A 88 7.49 -0.18 -4.07
CA VAL A 88 7.52 -0.28 -5.55
C VAL A 88 6.64 0.76 -6.21
N SER A 89 5.48 1.06 -5.61
CA SER A 89 4.57 2.07 -6.13
C SER A 89 5.16 3.48 -6.02
N ALA A 90 5.86 3.77 -4.92
CA ALA A 90 6.62 5.02 -4.77
C ALA A 90 7.76 5.10 -5.81
N ASP A 91 8.55 4.03 -5.98
CA ASP A 91 9.62 3.99 -7.00
C ASP A 91 9.08 4.26 -8.42
N ILE A 92 7.88 3.75 -8.76
CA ILE A 92 7.20 4.03 -10.03
C ILE A 92 6.81 5.52 -10.13
N LEU A 93 6.23 6.08 -9.08
CA LEU A 93 5.81 7.48 -9.06
C LEU A 93 7.00 8.44 -9.16
N ASP A 94 8.08 8.16 -8.42
CA ASP A 94 9.32 8.94 -8.46
C ASP A 94 9.94 8.94 -9.86
N GLU A 95 9.95 7.78 -10.54
CA GLU A 95 10.45 7.69 -11.92
C GLU A 95 9.60 8.52 -12.88
N LEU A 96 8.26 8.54 -12.71
CA LEU A 96 7.36 9.37 -13.53
C LEU A 96 7.68 10.86 -13.35
N GLU A 97 7.95 11.32 -12.14
CA GLU A 97 8.28 12.71 -11.86
C GLU A 97 9.66 13.12 -12.41
N GLN A 98 10.65 12.22 -12.34
CA GLN A 98 12.01 12.48 -12.81
C GLN A 98 12.11 12.53 -14.34
N THR A 99 11.21 11.83 -15.05
CA THR A 99 11.17 11.82 -16.50
C THR A 99 10.58 13.14 -17.03
N LYS A 100 11.38 14.22 -17.07
CA LYS A 100 10.98 15.54 -17.63
C LYS A 100 10.46 15.39 -19.08
N GLY A 101 9.14 15.38 -19.25
CA GLY A 101 8.43 15.15 -20.52
C GLY A 101 6.93 14.96 -20.26
N PRO A 102 6.08 14.67 -21.27
CA PRO A 102 4.73 14.17 -20.98
C PRO A 102 4.91 12.99 -20.02
N ALA A 103 4.27 13.06 -18.86
CA ALA A 103 4.58 12.32 -17.63
C ALA A 103 4.39 10.79 -17.71
N PHE A 104 4.44 10.24 -18.92
CA PHE A 104 4.10 8.88 -19.26
C PHE A 104 5.11 8.22 -20.18
N LYS A 105 6.25 8.82 -20.60
CA LYS A 105 7.06 8.22 -21.69
C LYS A 105 7.32 6.71 -21.59
N PHE A 106 7.62 6.17 -20.40
CA PHE A 106 7.84 4.73 -20.24
C PHE A 106 6.56 3.89 -20.12
N ALA A 107 5.40 4.52 -19.86
CA ALA A 107 4.07 3.91 -19.89
C ALA A 107 3.23 4.36 -21.10
N ASP A 108 3.78 5.19 -21.99
CA ASP A 108 3.10 5.75 -23.15
C ASP A 108 2.72 4.59 -24.08
N PRO A 109 1.49 4.47 -24.58
CA PRO A 109 1.08 3.36 -25.45
C PRO A 109 1.91 3.24 -26.74
N GLU A 110 2.45 4.34 -27.25
CA GLU A 110 3.25 4.39 -28.48
C GLU A 110 4.74 4.14 -28.23
N GLU A 111 5.32 4.75 -27.18
CA GLU A 111 6.77 4.77 -26.92
C GLU A 111 7.21 4.12 -25.58
N GLY A 112 6.32 3.36 -24.94
CA GLY A 112 6.56 2.78 -23.62
C GLY A 112 7.77 1.83 -23.53
N ARG A 113 8.21 1.55 -22.31
CA ARG A 113 9.36 0.67 -22.02
C ARG A 113 8.95 -0.51 -21.17
N TRP A 114 9.70 -1.60 -21.29
CA TRP A 114 9.57 -2.69 -20.34
C TRP A 114 10.15 -2.29 -18.98
N VAL A 115 9.50 -2.75 -17.93
CA VAL A 115 9.84 -2.55 -16.52
C VAL A 115 10.10 -3.90 -15.90
N SER A 116 11.08 -3.98 -15.00
CA SER A 116 11.35 -5.16 -14.19
C SER A 116 11.13 -4.87 -12.71
N ILE A 117 10.43 -5.76 -12.02
CA ILE A 117 10.45 -5.86 -10.56
C ILE A 117 11.18 -7.15 -10.20
N ASN A 118 12.24 -7.05 -9.41
CA ASN A 118 12.96 -8.22 -8.89
C ASN A 118 12.79 -8.32 -7.38
N LYS A 119 12.47 -9.53 -6.89
CA LYS A 119 12.43 -9.82 -5.45
C LYS A 119 13.77 -10.38 -4.99
N LYS A 120 14.38 -9.76 -3.99
CA LYS A 120 15.64 -10.19 -3.37
C LYS A 120 15.46 -10.42 -1.87
N GLY A 121 16.43 -11.14 -1.31
CA GLY A 121 16.53 -11.37 0.13
C GLY A 121 15.77 -12.61 0.59
N THR A 122 15.86 -12.88 1.89
CA THR A 122 15.17 -13.98 2.57
C THR A 122 14.31 -13.40 3.69
N ARG A 123 13.28 -14.13 4.13
CA ARG A 123 12.47 -13.70 5.29
C ARG A 123 13.37 -13.42 6.50
N PRO A 124 13.07 -12.39 7.31
CA PRO A 124 11.93 -11.46 7.18
C PRO A 124 12.14 -10.29 6.21
N SER A 125 13.34 -10.13 5.64
CA SER A 125 13.78 -8.92 4.94
C SER A 125 13.76 -9.06 3.41
N PHE A 126 12.58 -9.28 2.83
CA PHE A 126 12.43 -9.21 1.37
C PHE A 126 12.53 -7.77 0.88
N GLU A 127 13.23 -7.57 -0.24
CA GLU A 127 13.29 -6.31 -0.96
C GLU A 127 12.75 -6.49 -2.38
N TYR A 128 11.91 -5.57 -2.82
CA TYR A 128 11.50 -5.46 -4.22
C TYR A 128 12.25 -4.28 -4.84
N ARG A 129 12.86 -4.50 -6.00
CA ARG A 129 13.58 -3.45 -6.74
C ARG A 129 12.91 -3.23 -8.09
N PHE A 130 12.40 -2.02 -8.28
CA PHE A 130 11.90 -1.53 -9.57
C PHE A 130 13.07 -1.06 -10.44
N ARG A 131 13.01 -1.34 -11.75
CA ARG A 131 13.94 -0.84 -12.76
C ARG A 131 13.24 -0.67 -14.11
N LEU A 132 13.52 0.43 -14.79
CA LEU A 132 13.29 0.52 -16.24
C LEU A 132 14.33 -0.34 -16.97
N THR A 133 13.88 -1.06 -18.00
CA THR A 133 14.78 -1.81 -18.89
C THR A 133 15.14 -0.96 -20.11
N ASP A 134 16.27 -1.23 -20.73
CA ASP A 134 16.72 -0.55 -21.96
C ASP A 134 15.88 -0.89 -23.20
N ASP A 135 15.04 -1.93 -23.11
CA ASP A 135 14.18 -2.38 -24.20
C ASP A 135 12.93 -1.49 -24.32
N VAL A 136 12.69 -0.98 -25.53
CA VAL A 136 11.41 -0.35 -25.90
C VAL A 136 10.35 -1.45 -26.03
N ALA A 137 9.16 -1.21 -25.49
CA ALA A 137 8.04 -2.13 -25.59
C ALA A 137 7.26 -1.91 -26.90
N PRO A 138 6.67 -2.95 -27.51
CA PRO A 138 5.92 -2.83 -28.76
C PRO A 138 4.73 -1.88 -28.61
N THR A 139 4.46 -1.01 -29.58
CA THR A 139 3.28 -0.12 -29.56
C THR A 139 2.00 -0.89 -29.24
N ILE A 140 1.15 -0.32 -28.38
CA ILE A 140 -0.14 -0.87 -27.97
C ILE A 140 -1.24 -0.10 -28.68
N ASP A 141 -2.12 -0.82 -29.35
CA ASP A 141 -3.23 -0.22 -30.07
C ASP A 141 -4.18 0.49 -29.11
N LYS A 142 -4.72 1.63 -29.55
CA LYS A 142 -5.66 2.42 -28.75
C LYS A 142 -6.86 1.59 -28.28
N SER A 143 -7.35 0.68 -29.11
CA SER A 143 -8.44 -0.23 -28.75
C SER A 143 -8.11 -1.14 -27.57
N GLU A 144 -6.85 -1.52 -27.38
CA GLU A 144 -6.43 -2.31 -26.22
C GLU A 144 -6.41 -1.46 -24.95
N VAL A 145 -5.97 -0.20 -25.06
CA VAL A 145 -5.96 0.77 -23.96
C VAL A 145 -7.38 1.15 -23.52
N ASP A 146 -8.29 1.33 -24.48
CA ASP A 146 -9.69 1.69 -24.22
C ASP A 146 -10.48 0.52 -23.57
N ASN A 147 -10.02 -0.72 -23.73
CA ASN A 147 -10.66 -1.93 -23.18
C ASN A 147 -9.98 -2.46 -21.90
N LEU A 148 -9.15 -1.65 -21.24
CA LEU A 148 -8.51 -2.06 -19.98
C LEU A 148 -9.50 -2.18 -18.83
N ASN A 149 -9.13 -3.00 -17.84
CA ASN A 149 -9.92 -3.17 -16.62
C ASN A 149 -10.10 -1.82 -15.91
N ASN A 150 -11.31 -1.55 -15.44
CA ASN A 150 -11.60 -0.34 -14.69
C ASN A 150 -10.98 -0.42 -13.29
N LEU A 151 -9.85 0.26 -13.10
CA LEU A 151 -9.14 0.21 -11.83
C LEU A 151 -9.97 0.73 -10.65
N ASN A 152 -10.99 1.56 -10.87
CA ASN A 152 -11.85 2.05 -9.79
C ASN A 152 -12.76 0.95 -9.20
N ASN A 153 -13.00 -0.14 -9.95
CA ASN A 153 -13.88 -1.25 -9.56
C ASN A 153 -13.10 -2.54 -9.25
N VAL A 154 -11.77 -2.47 -9.13
CA VAL A 154 -10.88 -3.64 -8.92
C VAL A 154 -11.36 -4.60 -7.84
N THR A 155 -11.79 -4.11 -6.68
CA THR A 155 -12.22 -4.99 -5.59
C THR A 155 -13.48 -5.77 -5.95
N PHE A 156 -14.45 -5.10 -6.56
CA PHE A 156 -15.69 -5.73 -7.01
C PHE A 156 -15.40 -6.76 -8.11
N ASP A 157 -14.65 -6.36 -9.13
CA ASP A 157 -14.33 -7.24 -10.26
C ASP A 157 -13.52 -8.46 -9.80
N PHE A 158 -12.61 -8.29 -8.84
CA PHE A 158 -11.84 -9.40 -8.28
C PHE A 158 -12.71 -10.38 -7.50
N ASN A 159 -13.63 -9.87 -6.67
CA ASN A 159 -14.51 -10.69 -5.86
C ASN A 159 -15.52 -11.48 -6.70
N GLU A 160 -15.99 -10.90 -7.81
CA GLU A 160 -16.84 -11.57 -8.80
C GLU A 160 -16.07 -12.53 -9.72
N GLY A 161 -14.74 -12.57 -9.63
CA GLY A 161 -13.88 -13.42 -10.46
C GLY A 161 -13.78 -12.96 -11.92
N ASN A 162 -14.04 -11.67 -12.18
CA ASN A 162 -13.99 -11.07 -13.51
C ASN A 162 -12.57 -10.65 -13.93
N ILE A 163 -11.64 -10.55 -12.97
CA ILE A 163 -10.27 -10.13 -13.24
C ILE A 163 -9.23 -11.05 -12.60
N ASP A 164 -8.14 -11.23 -13.33
CA ASP A 164 -6.95 -11.92 -12.89
C ASP A 164 -6.01 -10.93 -12.20
N LEU A 165 -5.84 -11.10 -10.88
CA LEU A 165 -4.98 -10.27 -10.04
C LEU A 165 -3.64 -10.97 -9.77
N PHE A 166 -2.54 -10.37 -10.22
CA PHE A 166 -1.20 -10.81 -9.87
C PHE A 166 -0.67 -10.00 -8.68
N ASP A 167 -0.37 -10.64 -7.56
CA ASP A 167 0.23 -10.00 -6.38
C ASP A 167 1.75 -10.16 -6.41
N ILE A 168 2.52 -9.07 -6.52
CA ILE A 168 4.00 -9.15 -6.59
C ILE A 168 4.64 -9.88 -5.42
N SER A 169 3.94 -9.99 -4.28
CA SER A 169 4.44 -10.74 -3.14
C SER A 169 4.51 -12.25 -3.38
N SER A 170 3.81 -12.76 -4.40
CA SER A 170 3.84 -14.15 -4.85
C SER A 170 5.18 -14.56 -5.48
N LEU A 171 5.97 -13.59 -5.96
CA LEU A 171 7.29 -13.85 -6.52
C LEU A 171 8.19 -14.56 -5.50
N GLU A 172 8.99 -15.52 -5.97
CA GLU A 172 10.02 -16.16 -5.16
C GLU A 172 11.28 -15.29 -5.12
N SER A 173 12.14 -15.52 -4.12
CA SER A 173 13.40 -14.79 -4.04
C SER A 173 14.27 -15.13 -5.25
N GLY A 174 14.86 -14.11 -5.89
CA GLY A 174 15.61 -14.23 -7.13
C GLY A 174 14.75 -14.08 -8.38
N GLN A 175 13.43 -14.17 -8.29
CA GLN A 175 12.55 -14.02 -9.46
C GLN A 175 12.35 -12.55 -9.84
N SER A 176 12.19 -12.35 -11.15
CA SER A 176 11.84 -11.06 -11.75
C SER A 176 10.52 -11.19 -12.50
N LEU A 177 9.69 -10.18 -12.38
CA LEU A 177 8.55 -9.95 -13.25
C LEU A 177 8.90 -8.84 -14.22
N ILE A 178 8.76 -9.08 -15.52
CA ILE A 178 8.95 -8.06 -16.56
C ILE A 178 7.61 -7.76 -17.22
N PHE A 179 7.24 -6.49 -17.22
CA PHE A 179 5.93 -6.03 -17.67
C PHE A 179 6.00 -4.59 -18.17
N ARG A 180 4.94 -4.14 -18.81
CA ARG A 180 4.75 -2.74 -19.19
C ARG A 180 3.53 -2.20 -18.45
N LEU A 181 3.64 -1.01 -17.87
CA LEU A 181 2.50 -0.31 -17.29
C LEU A 181 1.60 0.25 -18.37
N LEU A 182 0.29 0.17 -18.15
CA LEU A 182 -0.72 0.70 -19.06
C LEU A 182 -1.51 1.84 -18.41
N PRO A 183 -1.55 3.02 -19.03
CA PRO A 183 -2.32 4.14 -18.54
C PRO A 183 -3.82 3.85 -18.74
N THR A 184 -4.60 3.99 -17.67
CA THR A 184 -6.06 3.79 -17.71
C THR A 184 -6.75 5.14 -17.91
N PRO A 185 -7.61 5.30 -18.93
CA PRO A 185 -8.33 6.55 -19.14
C PRO A 185 -9.34 6.81 -18.01
N THR A 186 -9.39 8.04 -17.49
CA THR A 186 -10.31 8.42 -16.39
C THR A 186 -11.55 9.21 -16.89
N GLY A 187 -11.86 9.14 -18.18
CA GLY A 187 -12.99 9.83 -18.81
C GLY A 187 -12.85 11.36 -18.97
N SER A 188 -11.99 12.00 -18.17
CA SER A 188 -11.68 13.44 -18.23
C SER A 188 -10.58 13.80 -19.24
N GLY A 189 -10.26 12.90 -20.17
CA GLY A 189 -9.09 12.99 -21.06
C GLY A 189 -7.76 12.85 -20.34
N LYS A 190 -7.82 12.49 -19.05
CA LYS A 190 -6.69 12.23 -18.19
C LYS A 190 -6.47 10.74 -18.06
N TYR A 191 -5.23 10.35 -17.76
CA TYR A 191 -4.87 8.96 -17.55
C TYR A 191 -4.37 8.73 -16.12
N LYS A 192 -4.60 7.52 -15.63
CA LYS A 192 -4.18 7.05 -14.32
C LYS A 192 -3.37 5.76 -14.48
N LEU A 193 -2.16 5.75 -13.93
CA LEU A 193 -1.31 4.55 -13.95
C LEU A 193 -1.56 3.64 -12.75
N LEU A 194 -1.75 4.24 -11.58
CA LEU A 194 -1.94 3.53 -10.33
C LEU A 194 -3.27 3.91 -9.69
N GLN A 195 -4.05 2.90 -9.31
CA GLN A 195 -5.16 3.05 -8.37
C GLN A 195 -4.68 2.73 -6.96
N VAL A 196 -5.02 3.61 -6.01
CA VAL A 196 -4.83 3.33 -4.59
C VAL A 196 -6.18 2.99 -3.98
N VAL A 197 -6.23 1.88 -3.26
CA VAL A 197 -7.37 1.50 -2.42
C VAL A 197 -6.85 1.22 -1.02
N HIS A 198 -7.47 1.82 -0.01
CA HIS A 198 -7.12 1.60 1.38
C HIS A 198 -7.97 0.47 1.94
N TYR A 199 -7.32 -0.54 2.50
CA TYR A 199 -8.01 -1.69 3.10
C TYR A 199 -7.69 -1.79 4.58
N HIS A 200 -8.71 -2.09 5.38
CA HIS A 200 -8.52 -2.65 6.70
C HIS A 200 -8.27 -4.15 6.60
N TRP A 201 -7.34 -4.62 7.43
CA TRP A 201 -6.97 -6.02 7.52
C TRP A 201 -7.35 -6.51 8.91
N ARG A 202 -7.84 -7.75 9.01
CA ARG A 202 -8.26 -8.38 10.29
C ARG A 202 -9.46 -7.71 10.96
N CYS A 203 -10.36 -7.09 10.19
CA CYS A 203 -11.67 -6.65 10.66
C CYS A 203 -12.76 -7.17 9.71
N ASN A 204 -14.01 -7.06 10.15
CA ASN A 204 -15.21 -7.35 9.36
C ASN A 204 -15.94 -6.04 8.98
N GLU A 205 -17.00 -6.11 8.16
CA GLU A 205 -17.76 -4.92 7.73
C GLU A 205 -18.52 -4.26 8.90
N ALA A 206 -18.95 -5.05 9.88
CA ALA A 206 -19.62 -4.54 11.08
C ALA A 206 -18.65 -3.67 11.91
N ASP A 207 -17.39 -4.07 12.08
CA ASP A 207 -16.37 -3.29 12.79
C ASP A 207 -16.16 -1.92 12.13
N ILE A 208 -16.25 -1.84 10.80
CA ILE A 208 -16.09 -0.59 10.03
C ILE A 208 -17.30 0.32 10.18
N LEU A 209 -18.51 -0.26 10.09
CA LEU A 209 -19.78 0.47 10.13
C LEU A 209 -20.26 0.76 11.56
N GLY A 210 -19.67 0.13 12.57
CA GLY A 210 -20.06 0.27 13.97
C GLY A 210 -21.24 -0.63 14.36
N GLY A 211 -21.32 -1.83 13.77
CA GLY A 211 -22.13 -2.90 14.35
C GLY A 211 -21.61 -3.22 15.75
N GLU A 212 -22.53 -3.54 16.66
CA GLU A 212 -22.26 -3.75 18.08
C GLU A 212 -21.07 -4.69 18.30
N ASP A 213 -19.94 -4.10 18.71
CA ASP A 213 -18.80 -4.85 19.20
C ASP A 213 -19.10 -5.21 20.65
N PRO A 214 -19.08 -6.49 21.07
CA PRO A 214 -19.35 -6.87 22.45
C PRO A 214 -18.34 -6.29 23.46
N ASP A 215 -17.21 -5.76 22.98
CA ASP A 215 -16.20 -5.05 23.78
C ASP A 215 -16.51 -3.55 23.98
N ASP A 216 -17.57 -3.00 23.35
CA ASP A 216 -18.07 -1.64 23.61
C ASP A 216 -18.99 -1.58 24.87
N MET A 217 -19.05 -2.64 25.67
CA MET A 217 -19.41 -2.48 27.08
C MET A 217 -18.26 -1.75 27.77
N GLU A 218 -18.33 -0.41 27.76
CA GLU A 218 -17.60 0.47 28.67
C GLU A 218 -17.57 -0.21 30.04
N LYS A 219 -16.44 -0.84 30.40
CA LYS A 219 -16.21 -1.19 31.80
C LYS A 219 -16.31 0.14 32.52
N PRO A 220 -17.28 0.33 33.43
CA PRO A 220 -17.35 1.56 34.17
C PRO A 220 -15.99 1.75 34.82
N ILE A 221 -15.39 2.91 34.57
CA ILE A 221 -14.26 3.37 35.37
C ILE A 221 -14.85 3.49 36.78
N GLU A 222 -14.64 2.47 37.61
CA GLU A 222 -14.82 2.59 39.04
C GLU A 222 -13.81 3.65 39.48
N LEU A 223 -14.26 4.89 39.56
CA LEU A 223 -13.63 5.91 40.38
C LEU A 223 -13.67 5.36 41.80
N GLN A 224 -12.58 4.73 42.24
CA GLN A 224 -12.38 4.49 43.65
C GLN A 224 -12.24 5.85 44.33
N ASP A 225 -13.34 6.24 44.99
CA ASP A 225 -13.34 7.25 46.05
C ASP A 225 -12.20 6.93 47.03
N GLY A 226 -11.46 7.98 47.39
CA GLY A 226 -10.23 7.86 48.15
C GLY A 226 -10.40 7.31 49.57
N SER A 227 -9.37 6.61 50.05
CA SER A 227 -8.82 6.77 51.39
C SER A 227 -7.60 5.85 51.58
N ASP A 228 -6.61 6.41 52.28
CA ASP A 228 -5.57 5.73 53.06
C ASP A 228 -4.45 4.99 52.32
N PHE A 229 -3.31 5.66 52.15
CA PHE A 229 -2.00 5.10 52.57
C PHE A 229 -0.92 6.21 52.68
N GLU A 230 -0.88 6.90 53.82
CA GLU A 230 0.39 7.40 54.37
C GLU A 230 1.00 6.24 55.17
N GLU A 231 2.15 5.71 54.76
CA GLU A 231 3.35 5.52 55.62
C GLU A 231 4.48 4.81 54.87
N PHE A 232 5.63 5.49 54.82
CA PHE A 232 7.00 4.96 54.94
C PHE A 232 7.48 3.80 54.05
N MET A 233 8.46 4.11 53.19
CA MET A 233 9.85 3.65 53.42
C MET A 233 10.84 4.64 52.82
N THR A 234 11.68 5.18 53.70
CA THR A 234 12.89 5.95 53.41
C THR A 234 14.08 5.02 53.15
N VAL A 235 15.09 5.56 52.43
CA VAL A 235 16.50 5.11 52.35
C VAL A 235 16.70 3.96 51.33
N ASP A 236 17.62 4.01 50.36
CA ASP A 236 19.00 4.50 50.38
C ASP A 236 19.46 5.02 49.01
N GLU A 237 20.41 5.95 49.07
CA GLU A 237 21.20 6.48 47.96
C GLU A 237 22.11 5.38 47.39
N THR A 238 22.08 5.18 46.08
CA THR A 238 23.29 4.79 45.33
C THR A 238 23.34 5.57 44.04
N GLU A 239 24.31 6.47 44.01
CA GLU A 239 24.87 7.15 42.86
C GLU A 239 25.37 6.14 41.81
N GLU A 240 25.46 6.65 40.58
CA GLU A 240 26.36 6.28 39.48
C GLU A 240 25.65 5.88 38.16
N GLU A 241 26.09 6.60 37.11
CA GLU A 241 25.88 6.38 35.67
C GLU A 241 24.74 7.17 34.98
N GLU A 242 24.82 8.50 35.06
CA GLU A 242 24.45 9.39 33.95
C GLU A 242 25.73 9.76 33.16
N GLU A 243 25.81 9.35 31.89
CA GLU A 243 26.46 10.09 30.79
C GLU A 243 26.42 9.20 29.52
N GLU A 244 25.40 9.36 28.67
CA GLU A 244 25.53 9.20 27.19
C GLU A 244 24.24 9.45 26.33
N GLU A 245 23.09 9.89 26.86
CA GLU A 245 21.88 10.13 26.03
C GLU A 245 21.52 11.62 25.76
N GLU A 246 22.34 12.59 26.20
CA GLU A 246 21.98 14.02 26.14
C GLU A 246 22.26 14.76 24.82
N ASP A 247 22.85 14.11 23.81
CA ASP A 247 23.24 14.78 22.55
C ASP A 247 22.33 14.51 21.34
N PHE A 248 21.34 13.61 21.43
CA PHE A 248 20.44 13.31 20.31
C PHE A 248 19.15 14.16 20.27
N LEU A 249 18.82 14.88 21.35
CA LEU A 249 17.54 15.59 21.49
C LEU A 249 17.60 17.11 21.27
N LYS A 250 18.79 17.72 21.13
CA LYS A 250 18.93 19.19 21.02
C LYS A 250 18.89 19.75 19.59
N ASN A 251 18.77 18.92 18.55
CA ASN A 251 18.73 19.37 17.14
C ASN A 251 17.53 18.86 16.31
N ARG A 252 16.38 18.56 16.95
CA ARG A 252 15.15 18.28 16.20
C ARG A 252 14.44 19.60 15.89
N PRO A 253 14.30 20.02 14.62
CA PRO A 253 13.44 21.15 14.31
C PRO A 253 11.99 20.82 14.72
N PRO A 254 11.20 21.80 15.20
CA PRO A 254 9.81 21.57 15.56
C PRO A 254 9.07 21.05 14.33
N SER A 255 8.62 19.80 14.39
CA SER A 255 7.74 19.21 13.39
C SER A 255 6.39 19.91 13.50
N GLN A 256 6.21 20.93 12.66
CA GLN A 256 4.89 21.43 12.32
C GLN A 256 4.18 20.30 11.56
N PHE A 257 3.39 19.52 12.30
CA PHE A 257 2.41 18.63 11.70
C PHE A 257 1.29 19.52 11.14
N GLN A 258 1.47 20.03 9.94
CA GLN A 258 0.35 20.44 9.12
C GLN A 258 -0.30 19.16 8.59
N PRO A 259 -1.62 18.96 8.76
CA PRO A 259 -2.29 17.86 8.08
C PRO A 259 -2.16 18.15 6.59
N ASP A 260 -1.33 17.38 5.90
CA ASP A 260 -1.21 17.47 4.44
C ASP A 260 -2.62 17.42 3.86
N GLU A 261 -2.93 18.51 3.15
CA GLU A 261 -4.07 18.62 2.27
C GLU A 261 -4.09 17.37 1.38
N ALA A 262 -5.30 16.86 1.13
CA ALA A 262 -5.53 15.73 0.24
C ALA A 262 -4.68 15.89 -1.03
N GLU A 263 -3.63 15.07 -1.16
CA GLU A 263 -2.86 14.99 -2.40
C GLU A 263 -3.84 14.67 -3.51
N SER A 264 -4.00 15.67 -4.37
CA SER A 264 -4.77 15.63 -5.58
C SER A 264 -4.40 14.37 -6.36
N VAL A 265 -5.42 13.61 -6.73
CA VAL A 265 -5.34 12.60 -7.80
C VAL A 265 -4.52 13.19 -8.93
N ALA A 266 -3.38 12.57 -9.24
CA ALA A 266 -2.57 12.85 -10.42
C ALA A 266 -3.46 12.66 -11.66
N CYS A 267 -3.94 13.78 -12.19
CA CYS A 267 -4.96 13.86 -13.20
C CYS A 267 -4.41 14.83 -14.26
N PHE A 268 -3.80 14.32 -15.33
CA PHE A 268 -3.02 15.13 -16.28
C PHE A 268 -3.47 14.96 -17.74
N GLY A 269 -3.41 16.07 -18.49
CA GLY A 269 -4.28 16.42 -19.63
C GLY A 269 -4.11 15.68 -20.97
N ASN A 270 -4.90 16.17 -21.94
CA ASN A 270 -5.24 15.53 -23.22
C ASN A 270 -4.08 15.42 -24.21
N TYR A 271 -4.11 14.36 -25.03
CA TYR A 271 -3.49 14.27 -26.36
C TYR A 271 -4.41 14.91 -27.42
#